data_AF-A0A8J4T4V1-F1
#
_entry.id   AF-A0A8J4T4V1-F1
#
_cell.length_a   1.000
_cell.length_b   1.000
_cell.length_c   1.000
_cell.angle_alpha   90.00
_cell.angle_beta   90.00
_cell.angle_gamma   90.00
#
_symmetry.space_group_name_H-M   'P 1'
#
loop_
_entity.id
_entity.type
_entity.pdbx_description
1 polymer ?
#
loop_
_entity_poly.entity_id
_entity_poly.type
_entity_poly.pdbx_seq_one_letter_code
_entity_poly.pdbx_strand_id
1 'polypeptide(L)'
;MAQPYPGNDFGPVTSQPKQTAFRDWHDGLFGCRNDCKSCMYITFCTPCYTCYMYNRYNECSLTGMAVPFSTMLLRSFHRGRERIYGTLFNDCLASIFCYWCTLCQLDRDMKRVESSRGYLDV
;
A
#
# COMPACT_ATOMS: atom_id res chain seq x y z
N MET A 1 8.61 -31.92 -24.41
CA MET A 1 7.89 -32.61 -23.32
C MET A 1 6.94 -31.59 -22.71
N ALA A 2 5.66 -31.64 -23.09
CA ALA A 2 4.63 -30.73 -22.56
C ALA A 2 4.06 -31.34 -21.27
N GLN A 3 3.99 -30.55 -20.19
CA GLN A 3 3.30 -30.99 -18.98
C GLN A 3 1.77 -30.98 -19.22
N PRO A 4 1.00 -31.95 -18.68
CA PRO A 4 -0.43 -31.97 -18.84
C PRO A 4 -1.08 -30.87 -17.98
N TYR A 5 -2.03 -30.14 -18.58
CA TYR A 5 -2.90 -29.21 -17.86
C TYR A 5 -3.73 -29.98 -16.83
N PRO A 6 -3.85 -29.52 -15.58
CA PRO A 6 -4.71 -30.17 -14.59
C PRO A 6 -6.15 -30.16 -15.11
N GLY A 7 -6.82 -31.31 -15.00
CA GLY A 7 -8.07 -31.62 -15.66
C GLY A 7 -9.11 -30.52 -15.55
N ASN A 8 -9.74 -30.20 -16.70
CA ASN A 8 -10.92 -29.37 -16.76
C ASN A 8 -12.10 -30.08 -16.07
N ASP A 9 -12.30 -29.82 -14.77
CA ASP A 9 -13.57 -30.09 -14.11
C ASP A 9 -14.61 -29.09 -14.65
N PHE A 10 -15.45 -29.53 -15.59
CA PHE A 10 -16.57 -28.75 -16.13
C PHE A 10 -17.76 -28.61 -15.15
N GLY A 11 -17.54 -28.87 -13.85
CA GLY A 11 -18.54 -28.64 -12.82
C GLY A 11 -18.80 -27.14 -12.60
N PRO A 12 -20.03 -26.74 -12.22
CA PRO A 12 -20.27 -25.35 -11.86
C PRO A 12 -19.38 -24.95 -10.68
N VAL A 13 -18.80 -23.74 -10.73
CA VAL A 13 -18.07 -23.17 -9.59
C VAL A 13 -19.03 -23.00 -8.41
N THR A 14 -18.96 -23.90 -7.43
CA THR A 14 -19.87 -23.91 -6.27
C THR A 14 -19.37 -23.05 -5.10
N SER A 15 -18.08 -22.71 -5.08
CA SER A 15 -17.47 -21.89 -4.02
C SER A 15 -16.60 -20.79 -4.60
N GLN A 16 -16.98 -19.54 -4.36
CA GLN A 16 -16.15 -18.38 -4.65
C GLN A 16 -15.31 -18.02 -3.42
N PRO A 17 -14.07 -17.50 -3.59
CA PRO A 17 -13.29 -16.99 -2.48
C PRO A 17 -14.07 -15.89 -1.76
N LYS A 18 -14.25 -16.04 -0.45
CA LYS A 18 -14.95 -15.05 0.37
C LYS A 18 -14.10 -13.77 0.39
N GLN A 19 -14.70 -12.64 0.04
CA GLN A 19 -14.00 -11.36 0.05
C GLN A 19 -13.48 -11.05 1.46
N THR A 20 -12.23 -10.59 1.54
CA THR A 20 -11.63 -10.14 2.80
C THR A 20 -12.44 -8.98 3.39
N ALA A 21 -12.68 -9.00 4.69
CA ALA A 21 -13.37 -7.92 5.37
C ALA A 21 -12.55 -6.62 5.30
N PHE A 22 -13.25 -5.48 5.36
CA PHE A 22 -12.59 -4.20 5.52
C PHE A 22 -11.93 -4.10 6.90
N ARG A 23 -10.85 -3.32 6.99
CA ARG A 23 -10.10 -3.08 8.24
C ARG A 23 -9.71 -1.61 8.39
N ASP A 24 -9.21 -1.24 9.56
CA ASP A 24 -8.55 0.05 9.77
C ASP A 24 -7.07 0.02 9.42
N TRP A 25 -6.46 1.20 9.35
CA TRP A 25 -5.00 1.37 9.29
C TRP A 25 -4.33 0.69 10.49
N HIS A 26 -3.13 0.16 10.28
CA HIS A 26 -2.36 -0.48 11.35
C HIS A 26 -2.13 0.44 12.55
N ASP A 27 -1.69 1.67 12.26
CA ASP A 27 -1.40 2.70 13.25
C ASP A 27 -2.20 3.96 12.91
N GLY A 28 -2.41 4.81 13.92
CA GLY A 28 -2.88 6.16 13.70
C GLY A 28 -1.90 7.02 12.89
N LEU A 29 -2.40 8.13 12.33
CA LEU A 29 -1.63 9.02 11.46
C LEU A 29 -0.35 9.54 12.13
N PHE A 30 -0.45 9.96 13.39
CA PHE A 30 0.65 10.54 14.17
C PHE A 30 1.57 9.51 14.85
N GLY A 31 1.55 8.25 14.41
CA GLY A 31 2.41 7.18 14.91
C GLY A 31 3.88 7.26 14.48
N CYS A 32 4.43 8.44 14.16
CA CYS A 32 5.80 8.58 13.64
C CYS A 32 6.89 8.00 14.55
N ARG A 33 6.60 7.88 15.86
CA ARG A 33 7.52 7.28 16.84
C ARG A 33 7.59 5.75 16.76
N ASN A 34 6.64 5.11 16.08
CA ASN A 34 6.61 3.65 15.94
C ASN A 34 7.70 3.16 14.95
N ASP A 35 8.19 4.05 14.08
CA ASP A 35 9.36 3.78 13.22
C ASP A 35 10.13 5.08 12.93
N CYS A 36 10.92 5.52 13.92
CA CYS A 36 11.69 6.77 13.80
C CYS A 36 12.70 6.74 12.66
N LYS A 37 13.29 5.57 12.36
CA LYS A 37 14.30 5.45 11.30
C LYS A 37 13.69 5.73 9.93
N SER A 38 12.60 5.04 9.59
CA SER A 38 11.91 5.32 8.33
C SER A 38 11.34 6.73 8.28
N CYS A 39 10.78 7.24 9.38
CA CYS A 39 10.32 8.62 9.40
C CYS A 39 11.43 9.64 9.16
N MET A 40 12.63 9.44 9.71
CA MET A 40 13.78 10.28 9.39
C MET A 40 14.12 10.22 7.90
N TYR A 41 14.23 9.03 7.30
CA TYR A 41 14.49 8.91 5.86
C TYR A 41 13.42 9.56 4.99
N ILE A 42 12.15 9.42 5.37
CA ILE A 42 11.02 10.06 4.70
C ILE A 42 11.14 11.59 4.76
N THR A 43 11.53 12.15 5.91
CA THR A 43 11.69 13.60 6.08
C THR A 43 12.94 14.14 5.39
N PHE A 44 14.05 13.40 5.36
CA PHE A 44 15.32 13.85 4.78
C PHE A 44 15.45 13.61 3.27
N CYS A 45 14.93 12.50 2.72
CA CYS A 45 14.80 12.30 1.28
C CYS A 45 13.46 11.67 0.90
N THR A 46 12.41 12.48 0.97
CA THR A 46 11.08 12.14 0.46
C THR A 46 11.05 11.64 -0.98
N PRO A 47 11.63 12.35 -1.97
CA PRO A 47 11.51 11.89 -3.36
C PRO A 47 12.08 10.47 -3.50
N CYS A 48 13.26 10.22 -2.92
CA CYS A 48 13.86 8.89 -2.90
C CYS A 48 12.94 7.86 -2.24
N TYR A 49 12.37 8.21 -1.08
CA TYR A 49 11.57 7.28 -0.30
C TYR A 49 10.24 6.95 -0.99
N THR A 50 9.59 7.95 -1.59
CA THR A 50 8.37 7.73 -2.38
C THR A 50 8.69 6.84 -3.59
N CYS A 51 9.79 7.08 -4.32
CA CYS A 51 10.25 6.19 -5.40
C CYS A 51 10.42 4.73 -4.93
N TYR A 52 11.03 4.56 -3.75
CA TYR A 52 11.19 3.25 -3.11
C TYR A 52 9.84 2.60 -2.79
N MET A 53 8.88 3.36 -2.25
CA MET A 53 7.54 2.84 -1.95
C MET A 53 6.75 2.43 -3.21
N TYR A 54 6.87 3.18 -4.31
CA TYR A 54 6.29 2.75 -5.60
C TYR A 54 6.94 1.46 -6.12
N ASN A 55 8.26 1.35 -6.01
CA ASN A 55 8.96 0.14 -6.43
C ASN A 55 8.52 -1.11 -5.65
N ARG A 56 8.14 -0.98 -4.37
CA ARG A 56 7.56 -2.08 -3.57
C ARG A 56 6.22 -2.59 -4.09
N TYR A 57 5.50 -1.81 -4.90
CA TYR A 57 4.31 -2.25 -5.63
C TYR A 57 4.63 -2.74 -7.04
N ASN A 58 5.90 -2.92 -7.40
CA ASN A 58 6.35 -3.17 -8.76
C ASN A 58 5.89 -2.10 -9.77
N GLU A 59 5.67 -0.86 -9.28
CA GLU A 59 5.43 0.31 -10.13
C GLU A 59 6.75 0.99 -10.49
N CYS A 60 6.74 1.80 -11.56
CA CYS A 60 7.90 2.59 -11.95
C CYS A 60 8.32 3.51 -10.79
N SER A 61 9.58 3.44 -10.37
CA SER A 61 10.08 4.26 -9.25
C SER A 61 9.91 5.76 -9.52
N LEU A 62 10.04 6.19 -10.79
CA LEU A 62 9.86 7.60 -11.18
C LEU A 62 8.43 8.10 -10.98
N THR A 63 7.43 7.22 -10.88
CA THR A 63 6.04 7.59 -10.58
C THR A 63 5.94 8.39 -9.28
N GLY A 64 6.81 8.09 -8.31
CA GLY A 64 6.90 8.80 -7.04
C GLY A 64 7.24 10.30 -7.16
N MET A 65 7.94 10.69 -8.23
CA MET A 65 8.34 12.09 -8.48
C MET A 65 7.58 12.73 -9.63
N ALA A 66 7.21 11.95 -10.65
CA ALA A 66 6.60 12.46 -11.87
C ALA A 66 5.10 12.77 -11.70
N VAL A 67 4.42 12.10 -10.78
CA VAL A 67 2.96 12.21 -10.63
C VAL A 67 2.61 13.28 -9.58
N PRO A 68 1.77 14.27 -9.91
CA PRO A 68 1.29 15.22 -8.92
C PRO A 68 0.47 14.50 -7.85
N PHE A 69 0.57 14.94 -6.61
CA PHE A 69 -0.09 14.29 -5.46
C PHE A 69 0.24 12.79 -5.31
N SER A 70 1.45 12.39 -5.70
CA SER A 70 1.93 11.00 -5.66
C SER A 70 1.65 10.30 -4.32
N THR A 71 1.88 10.96 -3.18
CA THR A 71 1.57 10.39 -1.86
C THR A 71 0.09 10.08 -1.66
N MET A 72 -0.81 10.99 -2.07
CA MET A 72 -2.25 10.77 -1.99
C MET A 72 -2.66 9.61 -2.91
N LEU A 73 -2.10 9.56 -4.12
CA LEU A 73 -2.36 8.49 -5.09
C LEU A 73 -1.94 7.13 -4.51
N LEU A 74 -0.70 7.01 -4.03
CA LEU A 74 -0.19 5.77 -3.47
C LEU A 74 -0.98 5.32 -2.24
N ARG A 75 -1.35 6.27 -1.36
CA ARG A 75 -2.19 5.99 -0.19
C ARG A 75 -3.57 5.47 -0.59
N SER A 76 -4.21 6.12 -1.56
CA SER A 76 -5.55 5.74 -2.04
C SER A 76 -5.54 4.36 -2.70
N PHE A 77 -4.50 4.11 -3.51
CA PHE A 77 -4.26 2.82 -4.15
C PHE A 77 -4.07 1.71 -3.11
N HIS A 78 -3.15 1.91 -2.16
CA HIS A 78 -2.90 0.96 -1.06
C HIS A 78 -4.17 0.69 -0.25
N ARG A 79 -4.93 1.73 0.12
CA ARG A 79 -6.21 1.55 0.83
C ARG A 79 -7.18 0.66 0.06
N GLY A 80 -7.36 0.95 -1.24
CA GLY A 80 -8.29 0.19 -2.07
C GLY A 80 -7.89 -1.29 -2.17
N ARG A 81 -6.60 -1.54 -2.34
CA ARG A 81 -6.00 -2.87 -2.42
C ARG A 81 -6.10 -3.63 -1.10
N GLU A 82 -5.83 -2.97 0.01
CA GLU A 82 -5.84 -3.58 1.36
C GLU A 82 -7.19 -3.51 2.09
N ARG A 83 -8.24 -3.03 1.40
CA ARG A 83 -9.60 -2.86 1.92
C ARG A 83 -9.62 -2.10 3.24
N ILE A 84 -8.88 -0.99 3.29
CA ILE A 84 -8.86 -0.12 4.48
C ILE A 84 -10.06 0.85 4.43
N TYR A 85 -10.71 1.13 5.55
CA TYR A 85 -11.78 2.12 5.61
C TYR A 85 -11.28 3.54 5.29
N GLY A 86 -12.10 4.32 4.60
CA GLY A 86 -11.82 5.73 4.33
C GLY A 86 -12.39 6.23 3.00
N THR A 87 -12.23 7.53 2.76
CA THR A 87 -12.64 8.21 1.53
C THR A 87 -11.45 8.90 0.87
N LEU A 88 -11.52 9.14 -0.44
CA LEU A 88 -10.47 9.89 -1.16
C LEU A 88 -10.26 11.29 -0.56
N PHE A 89 -11.34 11.91 -0.08
CA PHE A 89 -11.28 13.19 0.61
C PHE A 89 -10.46 13.11 1.91
N ASN A 90 -10.64 12.06 2.72
CA ASN A 90 -9.83 11.86 3.92
C ASN A 90 -8.34 11.64 3.59
N ASP A 91 -8.00 10.97 2.48
CA ASP A 91 -6.60 10.82 2.06
C ASP A 91 -6.00 12.15 1.62
N CYS A 92 -6.78 12.97 0.92
CA CYS A 92 -6.38 14.32 0.52
C CYS A 92 -6.11 15.19 1.75
N LEU A 93 -7.05 15.23 2.71
CA LEU A 93 -6.87 15.96 3.96
C LEU A 93 -5.65 15.47 4.75
N ALA A 94 -5.48 14.16 4.92
CA ALA A 94 -4.31 13.62 5.61
C ALA A 94 -2.99 14.06 4.94
N SER A 95 -2.94 13.98 3.61
CA SER A 95 -1.77 14.36 2.81
C SER A 95 -1.47 15.87 2.88
N ILE A 96 -2.50 16.71 2.99
CA ILE A 96 -2.34 18.18 3.12
C ILE A 96 -1.94 18.57 4.55
N PHE A 97 -2.63 18.04 5.57
CA PHE A 97 -2.42 18.43 6.97
C PHE A 97 -1.09 17.95 7.55
N CYS A 98 -0.73 16.68 7.32
CA CYS A 98 0.59 16.18 7.66
C CYS A 98 1.09 15.20 6.61
N TYR A 99 1.76 15.74 5.61
CA TYR A 99 2.36 14.99 4.52
C TYR A 99 3.33 13.90 5.01
N TRP A 100 4.24 14.25 5.93
CA TRP A 100 5.22 13.30 6.51
C TRP A 100 4.58 12.19 7.32
N CYS A 101 3.63 12.53 8.18
CA CYS A 101 2.91 11.55 8.99
C CYS A 101 2.15 10.57 8.09
N THR A 102 1.57 11.07 6.99
CA THR A 102 0.85 10.27 6.01
C THR A 102 1.76 9.25 5.33
N LEU A 103 2.94 9.66 4.86
CA LEU A 103 3.94 8.76 4.29
C LEU A 103 4.44 7.74 5.32
N CYS A 104 4.73 8.18 6.54
CA CYS A 104 5.14 7.29 7.62
C CYS A 104 4.07 6.25 7.96
N GLN A 105 2.80 6.64 8.06
CA GLN A 105 1.69 5.72 8.31
C GLN A 105 1.55 4.71 7.17
N LEU A 106 1.65 5.17 5.93
CA LEU A 106 1.58 4.33 4.73
C LEU A 106 2.73 3.31 4.69
N ASP A 107 3.96 3.74 4.96
CA ASP A 107 5.13 2.85 4.99
C ASP A 107 5.02 1.76 6.07
N ARG A 108 4.54 2.11 7.26
CA ARG A 108 4.32 1.15 8.35
C ARG A 108 3.24 0.12 7.99
N ASP A 109 2.14 0.56 7.38
CA ASP A 109 1.09 -0.37 6.94
C ASP A 109 1.59 -1.27 5.80
N MET A 110 2.34 -0.71 4.84
CA MET A 110 3.01 -1.50 3.78
C MET A 110 3.93 -2.58 4.35
N LYS A 111 4.77 -2.25 5.35
CA LYS A 111 5.63 -3.22 6.04
C LYS A 111 4.84 -4.30 6.78
N ARG A 112 3.71 -3.93 7.42
CA ARG A 112 2.80 -4.91 8.03
C ARG A 112 2.26 -5.88 6.99
N VAL A 113 1.82 -5.38 5.83
CA VAL A 113 1.29 -6.20 4.75
C VAL A 113 2.36 -7.15 4.21
N GLU A 114 3.55 -6.64 3.88
CA GLU A 114 4.72 -7.46 3.51
C GLU A 114 5.03 -8.53 4.56
N SER A 115 5.05 -8.17 5.84
CA SER A 115 5.31 -9.13 6.91
C SER A 115 4.23 -10.22 7.02
N SER A 116 3.00 -9.94 6.58
CA SER A 116 1.87 -10.88 6.66
C SER A 116 1.72 -11.76 5.42
N ARG A 117 2.04 -11.26 4.23
CA ARG A 117 1.85 -11.96 2.94
C ARG A 117 3.16 -12.33 2.23
N GLY A 118 4.30 -11.81 2.68
CA GLY A 118 5.62 -11.99 2.08
C GLY A 118 5.96 -10.96 0.98
N TYR A 119 4.95 -10.37 0.34
CA TYR A 119 5.10 -9.38 -0.74
C TYR A 119 3.91 -8.42 -0.78
N LEU A 120 4.10 -7.25 -1.38
CA LEU A 120 3.12 -6.15 -1.39
C LEU A 120 2.23 -6.13 -2.64
N ASP A 121 2.64 -6.75 -3.74
CA ASP A 121 2.04 -6.65 -5.09
C ASP A 121 1.15 -7.84 -5.51
N VAL A 122 0.90 -8.82 -4.63
CA VAL A 122 -0.04 -9.95 -4.78
C VAL A 122 -1.36 -9.67 -5.50
#